data_AF-A0A969HPS6-F1
#
_entry.id   AF-A0A969HPS6-F1
#
_cell.length_a   1.000
_cell.length_b   1.000
_cell.length_c   1.000
_cell.angle_alpha   90.00
_cell.angle_beta   90.00
_cell.angle_gamma   90.00
#
_symmetry.space_group_name_H-M   'P 1'
#
loop_
_entity.id
_entity.type
_entity.pdbx_description
1 polymer ?
#
loop_
_entity_poly.entity_id
_entity_poly.type
_entity_poly.pdbx_seq_one_letter_code
_entity_poly.pdbx_strand_id
1 'polypeptide(L)'
;SFDKSQIIFSLASFDMDTTDRSLFAGHRIMKNINQLRYDIDSLQKVSRTQKDKTLETLRFSYRFHLREPDPGSKVDPNQQIRPVNNQIKAPQLTPLNPQMLNPKPDSQQVVNRALSKARNIRTITNSRSDQMAGVERQMREFVVEMYKKFTLSVACIMMFLIGAPLGAIIKKGGLGMPVLISIVFFILFYVISITTEKWVKDDVIPVLPGMWAANVTLFLVGLFFLRQARNDSRVFEVRFLLYLER
;
A
#
# COMPACT_ATOMS: atom_id res chain seq x y z
N SER A 1 -57.40 -18.95 42.43
CA SER A 1 -56.23 -18.05 42.42
C SER A 1 -55.18 -18.65 41.51
N PHE A 2 -54.89 -18.01 40.37
CA PHE A 2 -53.78 -18.42 39.49
C PHE A 2 -52.53 -17.66 39.96
N ASP A 3 -51.65 -18.33 40.71
CA ASP A 3 -50.61 -17.68 41.52
C ASP A 3 -49.27 -17.47 40.78
N LYS A 4 -49.11 -18.00 39.56
CA LYS A 4 -47.95 -17.68 38.70
C LYS A 4 -48.12 -18.18 37.27
N SER A 5 -47.78 -17.32 36.30
CA SER A 5 -47.58 -17.68 34.90
C SER A 5 -46.10 -17.47 34.57
N GLN A 6 -45.43 -18.51 34.07
CA GLN A 6 -44.03 -18.44 33.64
C GLN A 6 -43.98 -18.53 32.12
N ILE A 7 -43.50 -17.46 31.48
CA ILE A 7 -43.26 -17.41 30.03
C ILE A 7 -41.83 -17.90 29.80
N ILE A 8 -41.68 -19.11 29.26
CA ILE A 8 -40.37 -19.68 28.89
C ILE A 8 -40.09 -19.31 27.44
N PHE A 9 -39.20 -18.34 27.22
CA PHE A 9 -38.72 -18.02 25.88
C PHE A 9 -37.70 -19.06 25.42
N SER A 10 -37.96 -19.72 24.29
CA SER A 10 -36.99 -20.62 23.67
C SER A 10 -35.86 -19.82 23.04
N LEU A 11 -34.65 -19.96 23.58
CA LEU A 11 -33.43 -19.33 23.09
C LEU A 11 -32.93 -19.93 21.76
N ALA A 12 -33.57 -20.99 21.24
CA ALA A 12 -33.18 -21.63 19.97
C ALA A 12 -33.31 -20.69 18.75
N SER A 13 -34.19 -19.68 18.82
CA SER A 13 -34.31 -18.64 17.77
C SER A 13 -33.19 -17.59 17.80
N PHE A 14 -32.40 -17.56 18.89
CA PHE A 14 -31.19 -16.77 19.04
C PHE A 14 -29.93 -17.65 18.93
N ASP A 15 -30.08 -18.92 18.56
CA ASP A 15 -28.92 -19.77 18.30
C ASP A 15 -28.17 -19.18 17.11
N MET A 16 -26.94 -18.77 17.37
CA MET A 16 -26.16 -17.97 16.45
C MET A 16 -25.64 -18.88 15.34
N ASP A 17 -26.38 -18.96 14.23
CA ASP A 17 -25.91 -19.64 13.02
C ASP A 17 -24.54 -19.06 12.65
N THR A 18 -23.49 -19.85 12.86
CA THR A 18 -22.13 -19.40 12.56
C THR A 18 -22.04 -19.20 11.07
N THR A 19 -21.92 -17.94 10.64
CA THR A 19 -21.76 -17.62 9.21
C THR A 19 -20.60 -18.43 8.64
N ASP A 20 -20.82 -19.02 7.47
CA ASP A 20 -19.90 -19.98 6.87
C ASP A 20 -18.49 -19.37 6.69
N ARG A 21 -17.51 -19.91 7.41
CA ARG A 21 -16.14 -19.36 7.46
C ARG A 21 -15.43 -19.47 6.11
N SER A 22 -15.86 -20.40 5.27
CA SER A 22 -15.33 -20.59 3.91
C SER A 22 -15.49 -19.34 3.04
N LEU A 23 -16.58 -18.58 3.24
CA LEU A 23 -16.88 -17.35 2.50
C LEU A 23 -15.88 -16.22 2.78
N PHE A 24 -15.25 -16.23 3.96
CA PHE A 24 -14.34 -15.15 4.39
C PHE A 24 -12.87 -15.58 4.48
N ALA A 25 -12.58 -16.89 4.39
CA ALA A 25 -11.22 -17.44 4.47
C ALA A 25 -10.26 -16.86 3.42
N GLY A 26 -10.78 -16.43 2.26
CA GLY A 26 -9.99 -15.78 1.21
C GLY A 26 -9.59 -14.34 1.54
N HIS A 27 -10.26 -13.69 2.49
CA HIS A 27 -10.06 -12.28 2.79
C HIS A 27 -8.76 -12.05 3.58
N ARG A 28 -7.94 -11.07 3.16
CA ARG A 28 -6.60 -10.81 3.74
C ARG A 28 -6.60 -10.63 5.26
N ILE A 29 -7.65 -10.04 5.83
CA ILE A 29 -7.75 -9.75 7.27
C ILE A 29 -7.76 -11.06 8.08
N MET A 30 -8.44 -12.10 7.57
CA MET A 30 -8.63 -13.38 8.24
C MET A 30 -7.46 -14.36 8.09
N LYS A 31 -6.50 -14.07 7.21
CA LYS A 31 -5.38 -14.96 6.93
C LYS A 31 -4.28 -14.88 7.98
N ASN A 32 -3.64 -16.01 8.26
CA ASN A 32 -2.46 -16.05 9.14
C ASN A 32 -1.22 -15.48 8.43
N ILE A 33 -0.19 -15.11 9.18
CA ILE A 33 1.05 -14.50 8.66
C ILE A 33 1.73 -15.39 7.61
N ASN A 34 1.71 -16.71 7.80
CA ASN A 34 2.29 -17.67 6.86
C ASN A 34 1.49 -17.74 5.56
N GLN A 35 0.16 -17.68 5.64
CA GLN A 35 -0.73 -17.66 4.49
C GLN A 35 -0.58 -16.33 3.72
N LEU A 36 -0.50 -15.22 4.44
CA LEU A 36 -0.22 -13.90 3.87
C LEU A 36 1.11 -13.89 3.11
N ARG A 37 2.16 -14.46 3.69
CA ARG A 37 3.48 -14.56 3.05
C ARG A 37 3.43 -15.41 1.79
N TYR A 38 2.74 -16.55 1.82
CA TYR A 38 2.54 -17.38 0.64
C TYR A 38 1.78 -16.63 -0.47
N ASP A 39 0.74 -15.88 -0.12
CA ASP A 39 -0.01 -15.07 -1.09
C ASP A 39 0.84 -13.95 -1.68
N ILE A 40 1.66 -13.28 -0.86
CA ILE A 40 2.60 -12.24 -1.32
C ILE A 40 3.60 -12.84 -2.31
N ASP A 41 4.19 -14.00 -1.99
CA ASP A 41 5.15 -14.69 -2.85
C ASP A 41 4.49 -15.13 -4.18
N SER A 42 3.24 -15.62 -4.10
CA SER A 42 2.43 -15.99 -5.27
C SER A 42 2.14 -14.77 -6.16
N LEU A 43 1.66 -13.66 -5.57
CA LEU A 43 1.39 -12.41 -6.28
C LEU A 43 2.67 -11.82 -6.90
N GLN A 44 3.80 -11.92 -6.20
CA GLN A 44 5.09 -11.49 -6.72
C GLN A 44 5.52 -12.33 -7.93
N LYS A 45 5.30 -13.65 -7.90
CA LYS A 45 5.56 -14.54 -9.04
C LYS A 45 4.65 -14.22 -10.22
N VAL A 46 3.36 -13.97 -9.99
CA VAL A 46 2.40 -13.55 -11.02
C VAL A 46 2.83 -12.22 -11.65
N SER A 47 3.21 -11.23 -10.83
CA SER A 47 3.69 -9.93 -11.31
C SER A 47 4.95 -10.06 -12.17
N ARG A 48 5.93 -10.87 -11.76
CA ARG A 48 7.15 -11.15 -12.55
C ARG A 48 6.82 -11.84 -13.87
N THR A 49 6.01 -12.90 -13.83
CA THR A 49 5.58 -13.63 -15.03
C THR A 49 4.83 -12.71 -16.00
N GLN A 50 4.01 -11.80 -15.48
CA GLN A 50 3.27 -10.82 -16.30
C GLN A 50 4.22 -9.80 -16.94
N LYS A 51 5.25 -9.35 -16.21
CA LYS A 51 6.31 -8.49 -16.75
C LYS A 51 7.04 -9.19 -17.90
N ASP A 52 7.43 -10.45 -17.71
CA ASP A 52 8.14 -11.24 -18.72
C ASP A 52 7.28 -11.50 -19.96
N LYS A 53 6.03 -11.95 -19.79
CA LYS A 53 5.06 -12.14 -20.90
C LYS A 53 4.76 -10.85 -21.64
N THR A 54 4.68 -9.73 -20.92
CA THR A 54 4.50 -8.41 -21.54
C THR A 54 5.72 -8.08 -22.39
N LEU A 55 6.93 -8.28 -21.86
CA LEU A 55 8.17 -8.04 -22.59
C LEU A 55 8.31 -8.93 -23.84
N GLU A 56 7.89 -10.19 -23.78
CA GLU A 56 7.80 -11.08 -24.96
C GLU A 56 6.76 -10.60 -25.98
N THR A 57 5.53 -10.31 -25.55
CA THR A 57 4.45 -9.82 -26.45
C THR A 57 4.86 -8.52 -27.13
N LEU A 58 5.51 -7.65 -26.36
CA LEU A 58 6.07 -6.40 -26.84
C LEU A 58 7.20 -6.65 -27.84
N ARG A 59 8.14 -7.57 -27.58
CA ARG A 59 9.19 -7.93 -28.55
C ARG A 59 8.61 -8.36 -29.91
N PHE A 60 7.54 -9.14 -29.93
CA PHE A 60 6.87 -9.53 -31.18
C PHE A 60 6.10 -8.37 -31.83
N SER A 61 5.51 -7.48 -31.04
CA SER A 61 4.76 -6.31 -31.52
C SER A 61 5.67 -5.17 -32.00
N TYR A 62 6.88 -5.07 -31.44
CA TYR A 62 7.93 -4.09 -31.74
C TYR A 62 8.87 -4.55 -32.89
N ARG A 63 8.43 -5.47 -33.75
CA ARG A 63 9.10 -5.86 -35.01
C ARG A 63 9.21 -4.73 -36.05
N PHE A 64 9.24 -3.45 -35.64
CA PHE A 64 9.62 -2.34 -36.53
C PHE A 64 11.03 -2.53 -37.10
N HIS A 65 11.91 -3.28 -36.40
CA HIS A 65 13.25 -3.65 -36.87
C HIS A 65 13.33 -5.01 -37.56
N LEU A 66 12.23 -5.75 -37.69
CA LEU A 66 12.16 -7.05 -38.38
C LEU A 66 11.14 -6.98 -39.52
N ARG A 67 11.12 -5.84 -40.22
CA ARG A 67 10.35 -5.65 -41.44
C ARG A 67 10.74 -6.75 -42.42
N GLU A 68 9.81 -7.64 -42.76
CA GLU A 68 9.89 -8.35 -44.04
C GLU A 68 9.94 -7.25 -45.11
N PRO A 69 10.99 -7.21 -45.95
CA PRO A 69 11.10 -6.20 -46.99
C PRO A 69 9.81 -6.21 -47.81
N ASP A 70 9.21 -5.05 -48.05
CA ASP A 70 8.12 -4.97 -49.03
C ASP A 70 8.61 -5.62 -50.33
N PRO A 71 7.74 -6.28 -51.13
CA PRO A 71 8.11 -7.00 -52.37
C PRO A 71 8.56 -6.04 -53.51
N GLY A 72 9.62 -5.27 -53.24
CA GLY A 72 10.15 -4.16 -54.04
C GLY A 72 11.19 -3.31 -53.29
N SER A 73 11.41 -3.52 -51.99
CA SER A 73 12.41 -2.79 -51.21
C SER A 73 13.78 -3.47 -51.32
N LYS A 74 14.77 -2.79 -51.92
CA LYS A 74 16.17 -3.24 -52.01
C LYS A 74 16.89 -3.05 -50.67
N VAL A 75 16.43 -3.73 -49.62
CA VAL A 75 17.10 -3.73 -48.32
C VAL A 75 17.93 -5.01 -48.22
N ASP A 76 19.23 -4.82 -48.00
CA ASP A 76 20.23 -5.90 -47.95
C ASP A 76 19.89 -6.91 -46.83
N PRO A 77 19.80 -8.23 -47.13
CA PRO A 77 19.40 -9.26 -46.16
C PRO A 77 20.33 -9.42 -44.94
N ASN A 78 21.52 -8.80 -44.98
CA ASN A 78 22.60 -9.03 -44.01
C ASN A 78 22.73 -7.94 -42.93
N GLN A 79 21.75 -7.05 -42.77
CA GLN A 79 21.79 -6.10 -41.65
C GLN A 79 21.42 -6.81 -40.35
N GLN A 80 22.44 -7.40 -39.71
CA GLN A 80 22.34 -8.15 -38.47
C GLN A 80 21.65 -7.33 -37.37
N ILE A 81 20.69 -7.99 -36.73
CA ILE A 81 19.92 -7.53 -35.58
C ILE A 81 20.89 -7.14 -34.48
N ARG A 82 21.06 -5.83 -34.23
CA ARG A 82 21.79 -5.36 -33.04
C ARG A 82 21.00 -5.81 -31.80
N PRO A 83 21.59 -6.58 -30.87
CA PRO A 83 20.92 -6.93 -29.62
C PRO A 83 20.61 -5.65 -28.86
N VAL A 84 19.35 -5.51 -28.46
CA VAL A 84 18.84 -4.40 -27.65
C VAL A 84 19.62 -4.37 -26.34
N ASN A 85 20.56 -3.44 -26.21
CA ASN A 85 21.19 -3.11 -24.93
C ASN A 85 20.08 -2.57 -24.00
N ASN A 86 20.02 -3.05 -22.76
CA ASN A 86 18.94 -2.84 -21.78
C ASN A 86 18.77 -1.39 -21.27
N GLN A 87 19.22 -0.39 -22.02
CA GLN A 87 19.03 1.03 -21.72
C GLN A 87 18.16 1.69 -22.79
N ILE A 88 16.88 1.31 -22.84
CA ILE A 88 15.89 2.08 -23.60
C ILE A 88 15.53 3.30 -22.75
N LYS A 89 16.31 4.38 -22.88
CA LYS A 89 15.80 5.73 -22.55
C LYS A 89 14.62 6.00 -23.49
N ALA A 90 13.51 6.52 -22.96
CA ALA A 90 12.33 6.87 -23.75
C ALA A 90 12.76 7.64 -25.01
N PRO A 91 12.36 7.20 -26.22
CA PRO A 91 12.67 7.95 -27.43
C PRO A 91 12.08 9.35 -27.28
N GLN A 92 12.92 10.38 -27.32
CA GLN A 92 12.42 11.74 -27.38
C GLN A 92 11.58 11.86 -28.66
N LEU A 93 10.33 12.28 -28.50
CA LEU A 93 9.39 12.51 -29.58
C LEU A 93 9.91 13.70 -30.40
N THR A 94 10.80 13.46 -31.35
CA THR A 94 11.18 14.48 -32.34
C THR A 94 9.93 14.91 -33.10
N PRO A 95 9.61 16.22 -33.16
CA PRO A 95 8.46 16.70 -33.91
C PRO A 95 8.62 16.32 -35.39
N LEU A 96 7.58 15.69 -35.94
CA LEU A 96 7.52 15.23 -37.32
C LEU A 96 7.74 16.43 -38.27
N ASN A 97 8.79 16.37 -39.10
CA ASN A 97 9.07 17.37 -40.12
C ASN A 97 8.00 17.31 -41.24
N PRO A 98 7.21 18.37 -41.50
CA PRO A 98 6.08 18.32 -42.43
C PRO A 98 6.45 18.14 -43.91
N GLN A 99 7.72 18.25 -44.29
CA GLN A 99 8.14 18.29 -45.70
C GLN A 99 8.33 16.92 -46.37
N MET A 100 8.17 15.81 -45.64
CA MET A 100 8.10 14.45 -46.20
C MET A 100 6.68 14.10 -46.69
N LEU A 101 5.74 15.05 -46.60
CA LEU A 101 4.31 14.90 -46.82
C LEU A 101 3.91 15.25 -48.27
N ASN A 102 4.55 14.67 -49.28
CA ASN A 102 3.93 14.61 -50.61
C ASN A 102 3.36 13.20 -50.80
N PRO A 103 2.10 12.94 -50.41
CA PRO A 103 1.62 11.60 -50.33
C PRO A 103 1.20 11.14 -51.72
N LYS A 104 1.97 10.22 -52.33
CA LYS A 104 1.39 9.34 -53.37
C LYS A 104 0.15 8.65 -52.75
N PRO A 105 -0.94 8.37 -53.48
CA PRO A 105 -2.17 7.77 -52.92
C PRO A 105 -1.92 6.49 -52.10
N ASP A 106 -0.82 5.77 -52.36
CA ASP A 106 -0.36 4.61 -51.59
C ASP A 106 0.21 4.96 -50.19
N SER A 107 0.81 6.14 -50.04
CA SER A 107 1.43 6.59 -48.78
C SER A 107 0.44 7.01 -47.69
N GLN A 108 -0.76 7.50 -48.04
CA GLN A 108 -1.80 7.78 -47.04
C GLN A 108 -2.28 6.49 -46.34
N GLN A 109 -2.35 5.38 -47.08
CA GLN A 109 -2.68 4.08 -46.51
C GLN A 109 -1.58 3.59 -45.56
N VAL A 110 -0.31 3.77 -45.93
CA VAL A 110 0.85 3.44 -45.07
C VAL A 110 0.83 4.26 -43.77
N VAL A 111 0.56 5.56 -43.86
CA VAL A 111 0.45 6.45 -42.68
C VAL A 111 -0.72 6.03 -41.78
N ASN A 112 -1.89 5.73 -42.35
CA ASN A 112 -3.06 5.29 -41.58
C ASN A 112 -2.84 3.93 -40.90
N ARG A 113 -2.12 3.00 -41.55
CA ARG A 113 -1.72 1.72 -40.96
C ARG A 113 -0.72 1.94 -39.80
N ALA A 114 0.27 2.80 -39.99
CA ALA A 114 1.25 3.13 -38.96
C ALA A 114 0.59 3.79 -37.74
N LEU A 115 -0.32 4.75 -37.96
CA LEU A 115 -1.06 5.45 -36.92
C LEU A 115 -2.01 4.51 -36.17
N SER A 116 -2.72 3.63 -36.87
CA SER A 116 -3.57 2.60 -36.25
C SER A 116 -2.75 1.63 -35.39
N LYS A 117 -1.57 1.21 -35.86
CA LYS A 117 -0.66 0.35 -35.11
C LYS A 117 -0.12 1.06 -33.85
N ALA A 118 0.30 2.32 -33.97
CA ALA A 118 0.76 3.12 -32.83
C ALA A 118 -0.34 3.33 -31.78
N ARG A 119 -1.59 3.58 -32.20
CA ARG A 119 -2.74 3.67 -31.29
C ARG A 119 -3.02 2.35 -30.59
N ASN A 120 -3.02 1.23 -31.32
CA ASN A 120 -3.23 -0.09 -30.73
C ASN A 120 -2.15 -0.43 -29.68
N ILE A 121 -0.88 -0.14 -29.99
CA ILE A 121 0.23 -0.32 -29.04
C ILE A 121 0.02 0.55 -27.80
N ARG A 122 -0.33 1.83 -27.97
CA ARG A 122 -0.60 2.73 -26.83
C ARG A 122 -1.71 2.18 -25.95
N THR A 123 -2.81 1.69 -26.54
CA THR A 123 -3.91 1.09 -25.78
C THR A 123 -3.46 -0.15 -25.02
N ILE A 124 -2.73 -1.07 -25.67
CA ILE A 124 -2.22 -2.29 -25.02
C ILE A 124 -1.27 -1.93 -23.87
N THR A 125 -0.32 -1.02 -24.09
CA THR A 125 0.64 -0.59 -23.05
C THR A 125 -0.07 0.06 -21.87
N ASN A 126 -1.05 0.93 -22.11
CA ASN A 126 -1.83 1.55 -21.04
C ASN A 126 -2.62 0.50 -20.26
N SER A 127 -3.37 -0.38 -20.92
CA SER A 127 -4.14 -1.43 -20.25
C SER A 127 -3.25 -2.40 -19.47
N ARG A 128 -2.05 -2.71 -19.97
CA ARG A 128 -1.06 -3.54 -19.24
C ARG A 128 -0.51 -2.80 -18.02
N SER A 129 -0.21 -1.51 -18.14
CA SER A 129 0.23 -0.67 -17.03
C SER A 129 -0.82 -0.62 -15.93
N ASP A 130 -2.09 -0.41 -16.29
CA ASP A 130 -3.21 -0.36 -15.34
C ASP A 130 -3.41 -1.72 -14.64
N GLN A 131 -3.33 -2.81 -15.41
CA GLN A 131 -3.41 -4.17 -14.85
C GLN A 131 -2.27 -4.42 -13.85
N MET A 132 -1.04 -4.01 -14.18
CA MET A 132 0.11 -4.16 -13.30
C MET A 132 0.00 -3.31 -12.03
N ALA A 133 -0.46 -2.07 -12.14
CA ALA A 133 -0.72 -1.20 -11.00
C ALA A 133 -1.77 -1.82 -10.05
N GLY A 134 -2.80 -2.49 -10.60
CA GLY A 134 -3.79 -3.22 -9.81
C GLY A 134 -3.20 -4.39 -9.02
N VAL A 135 -2.34 -5.21 -9.64
CA VAL A 135 -1.67 -6.34 -8.96
C VAL A 135 -0.69 -5.84 -7.89
N GLU A 136 0.08 -4.80 -8.19
CA GLU A 136 1.00 -4.19 -7.21
C GLU A 136 0.26 -3.57 -6.02
N ARG A 137 -0.91 -2.95 -6.26
CA ARG A 137 -1.78 -2.46 -5.19
C ARG A 137 -2.29 -3.60 -4.29
N GLN A 138 -2.77 -4.70 -4.88
CA GLN A 138 -3.20 -5.86 -4.10
C GLN A 138 -2.04 -6.40 -3.24
N MET A 139 -0.86 -6.56 -3.83
CA MET A 139 0.34 -7.01 -3.11
C MET A 139 0.68 -6.07 -1.94
N ARG A 140 0.66 -4.75 -2.15
CA ARG A 140 0.84 -3.76 -1.07
C ARG A 140 -0.16 -3.95 0.06
N GLU A 141 -1.44 -4.19 -0.24
CA GLU A 141 -2.47 -4.39 0.78
C GLU A 141 -2.20 -5.64 1.65
N PHE A 142 -1.70 -6.73 1.07
CA PHE A 142 -1.28 -7.91 1.83
C PHE A 142 -0.06 -7.65 2.71
N VAL A 143 0.94 -6.93 2.20
CA VAL A 143 2.15 -6.58 2.97
C VAL A 143 1.81 -5.62 4.12
N VAL A 144 0.93 -4.64 3.89
CA VAL A 144 0.42 -3.72 4.92
C VAL A 144 -0.26 -4.50 6.05
N GLU A 145 -1.15 -5.43 5.70
CA GLU A 145 -1.85 -6.27 6.68
C GLU A 145 -0.87 -7.12 7.51
N MET A 146 0.21 -7.61 6.87
CA MET A 146 1.29 -8.33 7.56
C MET A 146 1.96 -7.44 8.61
N TYR A 147 2.41 -6.24 8.23
CA TYR A 147 3.07 -5.31 9.15
C TYR A 147 2.14 -4.80 10.24
N LYS A 148 0.86 -4.56 9.92
CA LYS A 148 -0.15 -4.10 10.88
C LYS A 148 -0.26 -5.01 12.10
N LYS A 149 -0.21 -6.33 11.89
CA LYS A 149 -0.24 -7.35 12.96
C LYS A 149 0.98 -7.21 13.88
N PHE A 150 2.17 -7.01 13.32
CA PHE A 150 3.40 -6.79 14.11
C PHE A 150 3.39 -5.45 14.84
N THR A 151 2.99 -4.37 14.16
CA THR A 151 3.01 -3.03 14.74
C THR A 151 2.03 -2.88 15.89
N LEU A 152 0.90 -3.60 15.86
CA LEU A 152 -0.09 -3.59 16.94
C LEU A 152 0.49 -4.19 18.24
N SER A 153 1.21 -5.31 18.15
CA SER A 153 1.86 -5.91 19.31
C SER A 153 2.95 -5.01 19.89
N VAL A 154 3.75 -4.37 19.03
CA VAL A 154 4.78 -3.40 19.45
C VAL A 154 4.16 -2.17 20.09
N ALA A 155 3.01 -1.71 19.60
CA ALA A 155 2.29 -0.56 20.15
C ALA A 155 1.92 -0.77 21.62
N CYS A 156 1.53 -2.00 22.02
CA CYS A 156 1.25 -2.33 23.43
C CYS A 156 2.47 -2.08 24.33
N ILE A 157 3.66 -2.45 23.87
CA ILE A 157 4.92 -2.23 24.61
C ILE A 157 5.21 -0.73 24.71
N MET A 158 5.00 0.02 23.63
CA MET A 158 5.20 1.48 23.63
C MET A 158 4.21 2.21 24.54
N MET A 159 2.95 1.76 24.57
CA MET A 159 1.93 2.30 25.47
C MET A 159 2.30 2.06 26.94
N PHE A 160 2.81 0.86 27.27
CA PHE A 160 3.31 0.56 28.60
C PHE A 160 4.49 1.46 28.98
N LEU A 161 5.43 1.70 28.05
CA LEU A 161 6.57 2.58 28.26
C LEU A 161 6.17 4.04 28.55
N ILE A 162 5.05 4.51 27.99
CA ILE A 162 4.50 5.85 28.26
C ILE A 162 3.71 5.86 29.58
N GLY A 163 2.94 4.82 29.86
CA GLY A 163 2.09 4.73 31.06
C GLY A 163 2.88 4.65 32.36
N ALA A 164 3.99 3.90 32.40
CA ALA A 164 4.84 3.74 33.58
C ALA A 164 5.43 5.07 34.13
N PRO A 165 6.12 5.91 33.33
CA PRO A 165 6.64 7.19 33.80
C PRO A 165 5.51 8.16 34.18
N LEU A 166 4.41 8.20 33.44
CA LEU A 166 3.27 9.08 33.76
C LEU A 166 2.61 8.71 35.09
N GLY A 167 2.46 7.43 35.38
CA GLY A 167 1.94 6.94 36.65
C GLY A 167 2.86 7.27 37.84
N ALA A 168 4.19 7.23 37.63
CA ALA A 168 5.16 7.55 38.67
C ALA A 168 5.30 9.07 38.94
N ILE A 169 5.13 9.90 37.91
CA ILE A 169 5.24 11.37 38.01
C ILE A 169 4.05 11.97 38.79
N ILE A 170 2.84 11.50 38.54
CA ILE A 170 1.61 12.15 39.05
C ILE A 170 1.25 11.59 40.43
N LYS A 171 1.89 12.10 41.48
CA LYS A 171 1.67 11.66 42.88
C LYS A 171 0.39 12.16 43.56
N LYS A 172 -0.32 13.16 43.00
CA LYS A 172 -1.52 13.79 43.61
C LYS A 172 -2.83 13.54 42.85
N GLY A 173 -2.84 12.67 41.84
CA GLY A 173 -4.03 12.27 41.11
C GLY A 173 -4.50 10.88 41.54
N GLY A 174 -5.81 10.65 41.68
CA GLY A 174 -6.36 9.30 41.86
C GLY A 174 -6.03 8.38 40.68
N LEU A 175 -6.30 7.07 40.82
CA LEU A 175 -6.02 6.02 39.84
C LEU A 175 -6.46 6.33 38.38
N GLY A 176 -7.39 7.27 38.17
CA GLY A 176 -7.92 7.62 36.85
C GLY A 176 -7.08 8.57 35.99
N MET A 177 -6.23 9.43 36.56
CA MET A 177 -5.44 10.39 35.75
C MET A 177 -4.45 9.73 34.78
N PRO A 178 -3.63 8.73 35.17
CA PRO A 178 -2.75 8.04 34.22
C PRO A 178 -3.53 7.24 33.17
N VAL A 179 -4.72 6.72 33.52
CA VAL A 179 -5.61 6.01 32.59
C VAL A 179 -6.13 6.96 31.51
N LEU A 180 -6.64 8.13 31.90
CA LEU A 180 -7.17 9.13 30.96
C LEU A 180 -6.10 9.56 29.95
N ILE A 181 -4.89 9.84 30.43
CA ILE A 181 -3.78 10.25 29.57
C ILE A 181 -3.39 9.11 28.61
N SER A 182 -3.40 7.86 29.08
CA SER A 182 -3.14 6.68 28.23
C SER A 182 -4.18 6.54 27.11
N ILE A 183 -5.46 6.81 27.39
CA ILE A 183 -6.53 6.78 26.38
C ILE A 183 -6.30 7.86 25.32
N VAL A 184 -5.90 9.07 25.71
CA VAL A 184 -5.59 10.15 24.76
C VAL A 184 -4.46 9.75 23.82
N PHE A 185 -3.37 9.17 24.34
CA PHE A 185 -2.27 8.67 23.51
C PHE A 185 -2.68 7.47 22.64
N PHE A 186 -3.58 6.61 23.12
CA PHE A 186 -4.15 5.53 22.34
C PHE A 186 -4.94 6.03 21.12
N ILE A 187 -5.76 7.07 21.31
CA ILE A 187 -6.49 7.71 20.21
C ILE A 187 -5.51 8.35 19.22
N LEU A 188 -4.48 9.07 19.71
CA LEU A 188 -3.46 9.66 18.85
C LEU A 188 -2.74 8.61 18.01
N PHE A 189 -2.32 7.50 18.62
CA PHE A 189 -1.73 6.36 17.91
C PHE A 189 -2.67 5.82 16.83
N TYR A 190 -3.94 5.61 17.17
CA TYR A 190 -4.92 5.07 16.23
C TYR A 190 -5.14 5.98 15.02
N VAL A 191 -5.26 7.28 15.25
CA VAL A 191 -5.43 8.29 14.19
C VAL A 191 -4.20 8.33 13.27
N ILE A 192 -2.98 8.35 13.85
CA ILE A 192 -1.74 8.35 13.07
C ILE A 192 -1.65 7.06 12.26
N SER A 193 -1.90 5.89 12.88
CA SER A 193 -1.85 4.58 12.24
C SER A 193 -2.80 4.46 11.04
N ILE A 194 -4.04 4.94 11.16
CA ILE A 194 -4.99 4.97 10.03
C ILE A 194 -4.52 5.92 8.94
N THR A 195 -4.00 7.09 9.30
CA THR A 195 -3.54 8.09 8.33
C THR A 195 -2.37 7.55 7.52
N THR A 196 -1.38 6.93 8.18
CA THR A 196 -0.22 6.36 7.50
C THR A 196 -0.60 5.10 6.72
N GLU A 197 -1.53 4.27 7.21
CA GLU A 197 -2.06 3.13 6.46
C GLU A 197 -2.69 3.58 5.13
N LYS A 198 -3.42 4.70 5.12
CA LYS A 198 -3.97 5.28 3.89
C LYS A 198 -2.87 5.75 2.94
N TRP A 199 -1.89 6.49 3.43
CA TRP A 199 -0.76 6.98 2.63
C TRP A 199 0.07 5.86 2.00
N VAL A 200 0.22 4.73 2.70
CA VAL A 200 0.90 3.55 2.16
C VAL A 200 0.07 2.85 1.08
N LYS A 201 -1.26 2.78 1.25
CA LYS A 201 -2.17 2.18 0.24
C LYS A 201 -2.22 3.01 -1.04
N ASP A 202 -2.12 4.32 -0.92
CA ASP A 202 -2.10 5.27 -2.04
C ASP A 202 -0.69 5.41 -2.67
N ASP A 203 0.27 4.59 -2.24
CA ASP A 203 1.66 4.57 -2.75
C ASP A 203 2.43 5.89 -2.57
N VAL A 204 2.00 6.73 -1.61
CA VAL A 204 2.66 8.01 -1.26
C VAL A 204 3.93 7.75 -0.45
N ILE A 205 3.89 6.75 0.43
CA ILE A 205 5.00 6.37 1.31
C ILE A 205 5.26 4.86 1.19
N PRO A 206 6.53 4.41 1.17
CA PRO A 206 6.83 2.99 1.18
C PRO A 206 6.27 2.29 2.41
N VAL A 207 5.89 1.01 2.24
CA VAL A 207 5.16 0.22 3.24
C VAL A 207 5.89 0.12 4.58
N LEU A 208 7.21 -0.08 4.55
CA LEU A 208 8.00 -0.33 5.75
C LEU A 208 8.04 0.89 6.70
N PRO A 209 8.52 2.08 6.31
CA PRO A 209 8.48 3.23 7.22
C PRO A 209 7.06 3.74 7.49
N GLY A 210 6.14 3.63 6.53
CA GLY A 210 4.77 4.11 6.72
C GLY A 210 4.00 3.34 7.81
N MET A 211 4.14 2.01 7.86
CA MET A 211 3.49 1.21 8.89
C MET A 211 4.13 1.38 10.28
N TRP A 212 5.44 1.62 10.34
CA TRP A 212 6.16 1.82 11.60
C TRP A 212 6.11 3.24 12.14
N ALA A 213 5.69 4.23 11.33
CA ALA A 213 5.67 5.64 11.69
C ALA A 213 4.94 5.94 13.01
N ALA A 214 3.79 5.31 13.24
CA ALA A 214 3.03 5.47 14.49
C ALA A 214 3.82 4.97 15.72
N ASN A 215 4.47 3.81 15.59
CA ASN A 215 5.30 3.23 16.66
C ASN A 215 6.57 4.05 16.92
N VAL A 216 7.23 4.55 15.87
CA VAL A 216 8.40 5.43 16.01
C VAL A 216 8.00 6.73 16.70
N THR A 217 6.86 7.31 16.35
CA THR A 217 6.34 8.52 17.00
C THR A 217 6.08 8.28 18.49
N LEU A 218 5.37 7.20 18.84
CA LEU A 218 5.15 6.82 20.23
C LEU A 218 6.46 6.56 20.98
N PHE A 219 7.42 5.90 20.33
CA PHE A 219 8.71 5.60 20.94
C PHE A 219 9.49 6.89 21.29
N LEU A 220 9.53 7.86 20.38
CA LEU A 220 10.16 9.16 20.63
C LEU A 220 9.49 9.90 21.80
N VAL A 221 8.15 9.90 21.82
CA VAL A 221 7.38 10.51 22.90
C VAL A 221 7.59 9.77 24.24
N GLY A 222 7.56 8.44 24.24
CA GLY A 222 7.79 7.62 25.42
C GLY A 222 9.21 7.80 25.98
N LEU A 223 10.21 7.88 25.11
CA LEU A 223 11.60 8.14 25.52
C LEU A 223 11.77 9.53 26.13
N PHE A 224 11.07 10.53 25.57
CA PHE A 224 11.01 11.88 26.16
C PHE A 224 10.40 11.86 27.57
N PHE A 225 9.25 11.19 27.76
CA PHE A 225 8.63 11.06 29.08
C PHE A 225 9.46 10.27 30.08
N LEU A 226 10.15 9.22 29.62
CA LEU A 226 11.04 8.43 30.47
C LEU A 226 12.21 9.29 30.99
N ARG A 227 12.80 10.11 30.11
CA ARG A 227 13.85 11.06 30.51
C ARG A 227 13.32 12.09 31.51
N GLN A 228 12.10 12.57 31.30
CA GLN A 228 11.46 13.54 32.19
C GLN A 228 11.16 12.96 33.58
N ALA A 229 10.64 11.73 33.64
CA ALA A 229 10.39 11.01 34.89
C ALA A 229 11.69 10.77 35.67
N ARG A 230 12.77 10.41 34.96
CA ARG A 230 14.09 10.17 35.58
C ARG A 230 14.70 11.44 36.18
N ASN A 231 14.53 12.58 35.53
CA ASN A 231 15.08 13.85 36.01
C ASN A 231 14.23 14.53 37.11
N ASP A 232 13.33 13.77 37.78
CA ASP A 232 12.45 14.17 38.89
C ASP A 232 11.78 15.55 38.71
N SER A 233 11.50 15.88 37.45
CA SER A 233 11.13 17.24 37.07
C SER A 233 9.63 17.41 37.24
N ARG A 234 9.25 17.92 38.42
CA ARG A 234 7.90 18.36 38.83
C ARG A 234 7.42 19.56 38.00
N VAL A 235 7.44 19.47 36.66
CA VAL A 235 7.09 20.59 35.76
C VAL A 235 5.63 21.03 35.94
N PHE A 236 4.76 20.12 36.37
CA PHE A 236 3.34 20.41 36.60
C PHE A 236 3.00 20.95 38.00
N GLU A 237 3.92 20.94 38.98
CA GLU A 237 3.61 21.47 40.33
C GLU A 237 3.97 22.94 40.54
N VAL A 238 4.81 23.57 39.72
CA VAL A 238 5.26 24.97 39.97
C VAL A 238 4.58 26.05 39.12
N ARG A 239 4.01 25.73 37.94
CA ARG A 239 3.48 26.76 37.03
C ARG A 239 1.96 26.98 37.09
N PHE A 240 1.17 26.00 37.52
CA PHE A 240 -0.29 26.15 37.59
C PHE A 240 -0.74 26.93 38.85
N LEU A 241 -0.06 26.73 39.99
CA LEU A 241 -0.35 27.46 41.23
C LEU A 241 0.04 28.95 41.16
N LEU A 242 1.18 29.27 40.53
CA LEU A 242 1.64 30.67 40.37
C LEU A 242 0.80 31.52 39.39
N TYR A 243 -0.03 30.90 38.55
CA TYR A 243 -0.93 31.63 37.64
C TYR A 243 -2.30 31.91 38.26
N LEU A 244 -2.68 31.16 39.30
CA LEU A 244 -3.95 31.33 40.02
C LEU A 244 -3.83 32.29 41.22
N GLU A 245 -2.59 32.67 41.58
CA GLU A 245 -2.27 33.60 42.65
C GLU A 245 -1.94 35.03 42.13
N ARG A 246 -2.24 35.32 40.85
CA ARG A 246 -2.09 36.64 40.24
C ARG A 246 -3.39 37.14 39.62
#